data_AF-A0A7X6D6I4-F1
#
_entry.id   AF-A0A7X6D6I4-F1
#
_cell.length_a   1.000
_cell.length_b   1.000
_cell.length_c   1.000
_cell.angle_alpha   90.00
_cell.angle_beta   90.00
_cell.angle_gamma   90.00
#
_symmetry.space_group_name_H-M   'P 1'
#
loop_
_entity.id
_entity.type
_entity.pdbx_description
1 polymer ?
#
loop_
_entity_poly.entity_id
_entity_poly.type
_entity_poly.pdbx_seq_one_letter_code
_entity_poly.pdbx_strand_id
1 'polypeptide(L)'
;MEIIYPPLVEDSLAFHLANQEVSLVDKAEMYSLMVKKGILLETGEPTQEAIEKGWVKDFYEEENLNLEEFLKIYPIFHTFDLDYLQLIDGFWEITLELKEELINRLRADDLTYDEKLQIREYLAER
;
A
#
# COMPACT_ATOMS: atom_id res chain seq x y z
N MET A 1 -14.83 0.42 21.26
CA MET A 1 -13.43 0.29 20.81
C MET A 1 -13.51 -0.13 19.36
N GLU A 2 -13.21 0.78 18.44
CA GLU A 2 -13.07 0.42 17.03
C GLU A 2 -11.69 -0.18 16.84
N ILE A 3 -11.65 -1.45 16.42
CA ILE A 3 -10.41 -2.13 16.08
C ILE A 3 -10.08 -1.67 14.67
N ILE A 4 -9.05 -0.84 14.52
CA ILE A 4 -8.52 -0.45 13.21
C ILE A 4 -7.63 -1.62 12.77
N TYR A 5 -8.10 -2.36 11.75
CA TYR A 5 -7.33 -3.46 11.19
C TYR A 5 -6.31 -2.91 10.19
N PRO A 6 -5.11 -3.50 10.12
CA PRO A 6 -4.12 -3.10 9.12
C PRO A 6 -4.69 -3.23 7.70
N PRO A 7 -4.35 -2.29 6.79
CA PRO A 7 -4.79 -2.33 5.39
C PRO A 7 -4.55 -3.69 4.72
N LEU A 8 -3.43 -4.34 5.10
CA LEU A 8 -3.04 -5.66 4.61
C LEU A 8 -4.08 -6.78 4.86
N VAL A 9 -4.77 -6.70 6.01
CA VAL A 9 -5.83 -7.64 6.38
C VAL A 9 -7.04 -7.42 5.49
N GLU A 10 -7.38 -6.15 5.23
CA GLU A 10 -8.49 -5.78 4.37
C GLU A 10 -8.22 -6.17 2.92
N ASP A 11 -7.00 -5.95 2.42
CA ASP A 11 -6.59 -6.33 1.07
C ASP A 11 -6.58 -7.85 0.87
N SER A 12 -6.11 -8.61 1.85
CA SER A 12 -6.15 -10.07 1.78
C SER A 12 -7.56 -10.62 1.86
N LEU A 13 -8.46 -9.97 2.60
CA LEU A 13 -9.88 -10.32 2.60
C LEU A 13 -10.54 -9.94 1.29
N ALA A 14 -10.24 -8.78 0.72
CA ALA A 14 -10.72 -8.39 -0.60
C ALA A 14 -10.26 -9.38 -1.68
N PHE A 15 -9.03 -9.91 -1.57
CA PHE A 15 -8.52 -10.93 -2.48
C PHE A 15 -9.19 -12.29 -2.30
N HIS A 16 -9.41 -12.75 -1.05
CA HIS A 16 -10.02 -14.06 -0.78
C HIS A 16 -11.55 -14.09 -0.89
N LEU A 17 -12.22 -12.99 -0.54
CA LEU A 17 -13.67 -12.88 -0.41
C LEU A 17 -14.27 -11.97 -1.47
N ALA A 18 -13.66 -11.90 -2.66
CA ALA A 18 -13.84 -10.93 -3.74
C ALA A 18 -15.28 -10.50 -4.15
N ASN A 19 -16.36 -11.01 -3.54
CA ASN A 19 -17.74 -10.52 -3.66
C ASN A 19 -18.65 -10.86 -2.44
N GLN A 20 -18.12 -11.08 -1.23
CA GLN A 20 -18.90 -11.39 -0.03
C GLN A 20 -18.84 -10.25 1.00
N GLU A 21 -19.92 -10.05 1.77
CA GLU A 21 -19.93 -9.13 2.91
C GLU A 21 -18.89 -9.61 3.94
N VAL A 22 -17.77 -8.90 4.01
CA VAL A 22 -16.69 -9.19 4.96
C VAL A 22 -17.16 -8.77 6.35
N SER A 23 -17.40 -9.74 7.23
CA SER A 23 -17.79 -9.46 8.61
C SER A 23 -16.56 -9.09 9.45
N LEU A 24 -16.79 -8.44 10.60
CA LEU A 24 -15.74 -8.19 11.59
C LEU A 24 -15.08 -9.48 12.10
N VAL A 25 -15.79 -10.61 12.04
CA VAL A 25 -15.26 -11.92 12.43
C VAL A 25 -14.24 -12.42 11.40
N ASP A 26 -14.52 -12.22 10.11
CA ASP A 26 -13.59 -12.58 9.02
C ASP A 26 -12.31 -11.74 9.10
N LYS A 27 -12.42 -10.46 9.47
CA LYS A 27 -11.28 -9.57 9.75
C LYS A 27 -10.41 -10.07 10.90
N ALA A 28 -11.04 -10.45 12.01
CA ALA A 28 -10.32 -10.96 13.18
C ALA A 28 -9.67 -12.33 12.94
N GLU A 29 -10.33 -13.22 12.20
CA GLU A 29 -9.76 -14.52 11.82
C GLU A 29 -8.58 -14.37 10.88
N MET A 30 -8.69 -13.52 9.86
CA MET A 30 -7.60 -13.28 8.92
C MET A 30 -6.40 -12.62 9.59
N TYR A 31 -6.65 -11.65 10.47
CA TYR A 31 -5.61 -11.05 11.31
C TYR A 31 -4.91 -12.11 12.17
N SER A 32 -5.67 -12.92 12.90
CA SER A 32 -5.12 -13.99 13.74
C SER A 32 -4.34 -15.03 12.94
N LEU A 33 -4.80 -15.34 11.72
CA LEU A 33 -4.12 -16.26 10.80
C LEU A 33 -2.78 -15.67 10.31
N MET A 34 -2.76 -14.38 9.95
CA MET A 34 -1.55 -13.68 9.52
C MET A 34 -0.53 -13.56 10.65
N VAL A 35 -0.98 -13.26 11.87
CA VAL A 35 -0.12 -13.26 13.07
C VAL A 35 0.46 -14.65 13.31
N LYS A 36 -0.38 -15.68 13.27
CA LYS A 36 0.06 -17.07 13.47
C LYS A 36 1.01 -17.57 12.38
N LYS A 37 0.88 -17.06 11.15
CA LYS A 37 1.80 -17.35 10.05
C LYS A 37 3.08 -16.53 10.09
N GLY A 38 3.23 -15.62 11.06
CA GLY A 38 4.39 -14.73 11.17
C GLY A 38 4.43 -13.71 10.03
N ILE A 39 3.29 -13.35 9.43
CA ILE A 39 3.18 -12.34 8.39
C ILE A 39 3.01 -10.94 9.02
N LEU A 40 2.19 -10.88 10.07
CA LEU A 40 1.97 -9.68 10.89
C LEU A 40 2.43 -9.94 12.33
N LEU A 41 2.81 -8.87 13.03
CA LEU A 41 2.98 -8.83 14.47
C LEU A 41 1.61 -8.67 15.14
N GLU A 42 1.54 -8.93 16.45
CA GLU A 42 0.33 -8.67 17.25
C GLU A 42 -0.06 -7.19 17.32
N THR A 43 0.85 -6.30 16.93
CA THR A 43 0.63 -4.85 16.73
C THR A 43 -0.04 -4.52 15.40
N GLY A 44 -0.07 -5.47 14.46
CA GLY A 44 -0.61 -5.32 13.12
C GLY A 44 0.39 -4.82 12.07
N GLU A 45 1.63 -4.58 12.48
CA GLU A 45 2.73 -4.28 11.57
C GLU A 45 3.22 -5.57 10.88
N PRO A 46 3.66 -5.54 9.63
CA PRO A 46 4.29 -6.68 9.00
C PRO A 46 5.58 -7.09 9.68
N THR A 47 5.87 -8.38 9.71
CA THR A 47 7.16 -8.88 10.21
C THR A 47 8.27 -8.63 9.19
N GLN A 48 9.51 -8.45 9.66
CA GLN A 48 10.68 -8.38 8.78
C GLN A 48 10.79 -9.59 7.85
N GLU A 49 10.43 -10.79 8.31
CA GLU A 49 10.46 -11.99 7.49
C GLU A 49 9.43 -11.95 6.35
N ALA A 50 8.27 -11.31 6.56
CA ALA A 50 7.27 -11.10 5.52
C ALA A 50 7.72 -10.06 4.49
N ILE A 51 8.44 -9.02 4.93
CA ILE A 51 9.04 -8.01 4.07
C ILE A 51 10.17 -8.63 3.23
N GLU A 52 11.09 -9.37 3.86
CA GLU A 52 12.21 -10.04 3.18
C GLU A 52 11.76 -11.09 2.17
N LYS A 53 10.65 -11.80 2.46
CA LYS A 53 10.04 -12.75 1.52
C LYS A 53 9.17 -12.09 0.45
N GLY A 54 9.00 -10.77 0.50
CA GLY A 54 8.15 -10.01 -0.41
C GLY A 54 6.66 -10.32 -0.27
N TRP A 55 6.23 -10.89 0.86
CA TRP A 55 4.83 -11.17 1.17
C TRP A 55 4.08 -9.91 1.58
N VAL A 56 4.80 -8.93 2.11
CA VAL A 56 4.30 -7.60 2.42
C VAL A 56 5.27 -6.58 1.81
N LYS A 57 4.75 -5.64 1.02
CA LYS A 57 5.52 -4.49 0.58
C LYS A 57 5.43 -3.43 1.68
N ASP A 58 6.59 -3.05 2.19
CA ASP A 58 6.69 -1.93 3.10
C ASP A 58 6.72 -0.64 2.27
N PHE A 59 5.72 0.22 2.48
CA PHE A 59 5.60 1.51 1.79
C PHE A 59 6.11 2.68 2.65
N TYR A 60 6.92 2.39 3.68
CA TYR A 60 7.44 3.40 4.58
C TYR A 60 8.33 4.42 3.85
N GLU A 61 7.84 5.67 3.75
CA GLU A 61 8.57 6.82 3.21
C GLU A 61 9.24 7.57 4.37
N GLU A 62 10.59 7.53 4.42
CA GLU A 62 11.36 8.35 5.36
C GLU A 62 11.40 9.82 4.92
N GLU A 63 11.54 10.74 5.88
CA GLU A 63 11.70 12.16 5.59
C GLU A 63 13.06 12.43 4.89
N ASN A 64 13.04 13.22 3.82
CA ASN A 64 14.19 13.60 2.99
C ASN A 64 14.81 12.44 2.18
N LEU A 65 14.00 11.44 1.81
CA LEU A 65 14.45 10.40 0.87
C LEU A 65 14.89 11.00 -0.46
N ASN A 66 15.93 10.42 -1.04
CA ASN A 66 16.31 10.77 -2.40
C ASN A 66 15.35 10.11 -3.42
N LEU A 67 15.34 10.62 -4.64
CA LEU A 67 14.42 10.15 -5.68
C LEU A 67 14.58 8.66 -5.97
N GLU A 68 15.80 8.12 -5.95
CA GLU A 68 16.01 6.69 -6.18
C GLU A 68 15.45 5.82 -5.06
N GLU A 69 15.48 6.30 -3.82
CA GLU A 69 14.88 5.60 -2.67
C GLU A 69 13.36 5.66 -2.72
N PHE A 70 12.79 6.83 -3.02
CA PHE A 70 11.36 6.97 -3.25
C PHE A 70 10.85 6.02 -4.34
N LEU A 71 11.57 5.94 -5.47
CA LEU A 71 11.22 5.05 -6.57
C LEU A 71 11.41 3.56 -6.25
N LYS A 72 12.22 3.19 -5.24
CA LYS A 72 12.27 1.82 -4.73
C LYS A 72 11.03 1.46 -3.93
N ILE A 73 10.46 2.42 -3.20
CA ILE A 73 9.23 2.25 -2.42
C ILE A 73 8.02 2.19 -3.36
N TYR A 74 7.97 3.10 -4.33
CA TYR A 74 6.90 3.18 -5.32
C TYR A 74 7.42 3.08 -6.77
N PRO A 75 7.84 1.88 -7.22
CA PRO A 75 8.33 1.64 -8.59
C PRO A 75 7.40 2.11 -9.71
N ILE A 76 6.09 2.21 -9.49
CA ILE A 76 5.11 2.68 -10.47
C ILE A 76 5.43 4.08 -11.00
N PHE A 77 6.06 4.94 -10.19
CA PHE A 77 6.46 6.28 -10.61
C PHE A 77 7.58 6.28 -11.65
N HIS A 78 8.32 5.18 -11.85
CA HIS A 78 9.23 5.03 -13.00
C HIS A 78 8.51 5.08 -14.35
N THR A 79 7.20 4.85 -14.39
CA THR A 79 6.41 4.87 -15.62
C THR A 79 5.91 6.26 -16.01
N PHE A 80 6.10 7.26 -15.13
CA PHE A 80 5.67 8.64 -15.32
C PHE A 80 6.88 9.57 -15.49
N ASP A 81 6.62 10.79 -15.95
CA ASP A 81 7.64 11.82 -16.01
C ASP A 81 8.02 12.28 -14.59
N LEU A 82 9.31 12.32 -14.30
CA LEU A 82 9.84 12.71 -12.99
C LEU A 82 9.69 14.21 -12.73
N ASP A 83 9.43 15.00 -13.78
CA ASP A 83 9.11 16.44 -13.66
C ASP A 83 7.80 16.68 -12.89
N TYR A 84 6.95 15.66 -12.74
CA TYR A 84 5.74 15.71 -11.92
C TYR A 84 5.98 15.46 -10.43
N LEU A 85 7.20 15.10 -10.03
CA LEU A 85 7.58 14.82 -8.65
C LEU A 85 8.32 16.01 -8.05
N GLN A 86 7.93 16.42 -6.85
CA GLN A 86 8.56 17.52 -6.12
C GLN A 86 8.75 17.14 -4.66
N LEU A 87 9.95 17.38 -4.13
CA LEU A 87 10.20 17.21 -2.71
C LEU A 87 9.65 18.43 -1.93
N ILE A 88 8.63 18.22 -1.11
CA ILE A 88 7.97 19.25 -0.30
C ILE A 88 7.95 18.79 1.14
N ASP A 89 8.45 19.62 2.06
CA ASP A 89 8.52 19.31 3.50
C ASP A 89 9.14 17.94 3.83
N GLY A 90 10.10 17.51 3.01
CA GLY A 90 10.80 16.24 3.17
C GLY A 90 10.13 15.02 2.51
N PHE A 91 8.96 15.17 1.88
CA PHE A 91 8.24 14.08 1.22
C PHE A 91 8.09 14.33 -0.28
N TRP A 92 8.04 13.26 -1.07
CA TRP A 92 7.87 13.36 -2.52
C TRP A 92 6.39 13.53 -2.88
N GLU A 93 6.03 14.74 -3.26
CA GLU A 93 4.69 15.11 -3.71
C GLU A 93 4.56 15.02 -5.23
N ILE A 94 3.34 14.77 -5.71
CA ILE A 94 3.00 14.74 -7.13
C ILE A 94 2.17 15.96 -7.53
N THR A 95 2.25 16.38 -8.79
CA THR A 95 1.33 17.40 -9.31
C THR A 95 -0.12 16.92 -9.29
N LEU A 96 -1.06 17.88 -9.25
CA LEU A 96 -2.49 17.59 -9.34
C LEU A 96 -2.84 16.83 -10.63
N GLU A 97 -2.18 17.17 -11.73
CA GLU A 97 -2.35 16.53 -13.04
C GLU A 97 -2.04 15.02 -12.96
N LEU A 98 -0.90 14.67 -12.34
CA LEU A 98 -0.53 13.28 -12.14
C LEU A 98 -1.46 12.57 -11.15
N LYS A 99 -1.89 13.25 -10.08
CA LYS A 99 -2.87 12.71 -9.12
C LYS A 99 -4.18 12.33 -9.81
N GLU A 100 -4.70 13.19 -10.69
CA GLU A 100 -5.91 12.90 -11.47
C GLU A 100 -5.71 11.72 -12.44
N GLU A 101 -4.55 11.62 -13.09
CA GLU A 101 -4.21 10.49 -13.95
C GLU A 101 -4.19 9.17 -13.15
N LEU A 102 -3.53 9.14 -11.99
CA LEU A 102 -3.47 7.94 -11.14
C LEU A 102 -4.86 7.47 -10.70
N ILE A 103 -5.73 8.41 -10.30
CA ILE A 103 -7.12 8.08 -9.93
C ILE A 103 -7.89 7.52 -11.13
N ASN A 104 -7.68 8.07 -12.32
CA ASN A 104 -8.33 7.57 -13.54
C ASN A 104 -7.84 6.17 -13.91
N ARG A 105 -6.54 5.89 -13.81
CA ARG A 105 -5.97 4.54 -14.04
C ARG A 105 -6.48 3.52 -13.02
N LEU A 106 -6.56 3.89 -11.74
CA LEU A 106 -7.18 3.04 -10.72
C LEU A 106 -8.61 2.61 -11.09
N ARG A 107 -9.36 3.45 -11.80
CA ARG A 107 -10.72 3.15 -12.28
C ARG A 107 -10.75 2.39 -13.60
N ALA A 108 -9.74 2.55 -14.45
CA ALA A 108 -9.67 1.95 -15.78
C ALA A 108 -9.32 0.45 -15.75
N ASP A 109 -8.96 -0.10 -14.59
CA ASP A 109 -8.56 -1.49 -14.38
C ASP A 109 -7.34 -1.92 -15.23
N ASP A 110 -6.56 -0.95 -15.71
CA ASP A 110 -5.39 -1.13 -16.58
C ASP A 110 -4.09 -1.42 -15.82
N LEU A 111 -4.14 -1.35 -14.49
CA LEU A 111 -3.02 -1.57 -13.59
C LEU A 111 -3.03 -2.97 -12.98
N THR A 112 -1.84 -3.54 -12.80
CA THR A 112 -1.65 -4.77 -12.02
C THR A 112 -1.99 -4.55 -10.55
N TYR A 113 -2.21 -5.64 -9.80
CA TYR A 113 -2.50 -5.57 -8.37
C TYR A 113 -1.42 -4.78 -7.60
N ASP A 114 -0.15 -5.05 -7.90
CA ASP A 114 1.00 -4.41 -7.27
C ASP A 114 1.08 -2.90 -7.54
N GLU A 115 0.69 -2.46 -8.74
CA GLU A 115 0.69 -1.04 -9.12
C GLU A 115 -0.50 -0.31 -8.48
N LYS A 116 -1.67 -0.96 -8.44
CA LYS A 116 -2.84 -0.42 -7.72
C LYS A 116 -2.55 -0.23 -6.25
N LEU A 117 -1.88 -1.21 -5.62
CA LEU A 117 -1.48 -1.15 -4.23
C LEU A 117 -0.53 0.03 -3.98
N GLN A 118 0.53 0.17 -4.78
CA GLN A 118 1.47 1.30 -4.68
C GLN A 118 0.77 2.67 -4.75
N ILE A 119 -0.13 2.85 -5.72
CA ILE A 119 -0.84 4.12 -5.91
C ILE A 119 -1.78 4.38 -4.73
N ARG A 120 -2.49 3.36 -4.25
CA ARG A 120 -3.42 3.51 -3.12
C ARG A 120 -2.68 3.90 -1.84
N GLU A 121 -1.57 3.25 -1.55
CA GLU A 121 -0.75 3.53 -0.37
C GLU A 121 -0.17 4.95 -0.44
N TYR A 122 0.40 5.34 -1.59
CA TYR A 122 0.90 6.70 -1.80
C TYR A 122 -0.17 7.79 -1.57
N LEU A 123 -1.40 7.55 -2.06
CA LEU A 123 -2.53 8.48 -1.93
C LEU A 123 -3.23 8.42 -0.56
N ALA A 124 -3.05 7.36 0.22
CA ALA A 124 -3.70 7.23 1.53
C ALA A 124 -3.15 8.23 2.56
N GLU A 125 -1.87 8.61 2.43
CA GLU A 125 -1.21 9.57 3.30
C GLU A 125 -1.33 11.03 2.81
N ARG A 126 -2.07 11.31 1.71
CA ARG A 126 -2.11 12.62 1.00
C ARG A 126 -3.48 13.09 0.47
#